data_AF-A0A378A3Z9-F1
#
_entry.id   AF-A0A378A3Z9-F1
#
_cell.length_a   1.000
_cell.length_b   1.000
_cell.length_c   1.000
_cell.angle_alpha   90.00
_cell.angle_beta   90.00
_cell.angle_gamma   90.00
#
_symmetry.space_group_name_H-M   'P 1'
#
loop_
_entity.id
_entity.type
_entity.pdbx_description
1 polymer ?
#
loop_
_entity_poly.entity_id
_entity_poly.type
_entity_poly.pdbx_seq_one_letter_code
_entity_poly.pdbx_strand_id
1 'polypeptide(L)'
;MALKYVAGRSGRVVMTEELLPLPASKAALRELILPLLDESDEPLDDENLIDYGLDSVRMMALAARWRKVHGDIDFVMLAKNPTIDAWWALLSREVH
;
A
#
# COMPACT_ATOMS: atom_id res chain seq x y z
N MET A 1 11.46 -26.62 -11.84
CA MET A 1 12.47 -25.58 -12.14
C MET A 1 12.27 -25.03 -13.56
N ALA A 2 11.12 -24.41 -13.88
CA ALA A 2 10.81 -24.00 -15.26
C ALA A 2 9.72 -22.89 -15.39
N LEU A 3 9.65 -21.92 -14.48
CA LEU A 3 8.64 -20.84 -14.54
C LEU A 3 9.20 -19.47 -14.06
N LYS A 4 10.35 -19.03 -14.56
CA LYS A 4 10.87 -17.67 -14.26
C LYS A 4 11.47 -16.96 -15.49
N TYR A 5 10.78 -16.99 -16.63
CA TYR A 5 11.31 -16.31 -17.83
C TYR A 5 10.30 -15.52 -18.68
N VAL A 6 9.07 -15.29 -18.22
CA VAL A 6 8.10 -14.51 -18.99
C VAL A 6 7.53 -13.36 -18.16
N ALA A 7 8.26 -12.26 -18.13
CA ALA A 7 7.72 -10.94 -17.80
C ALA A 7 8.53 -9.85 -18.51
N GLY A 8 8.80 -10.06 -19.80
CA GLY A 8 9.35 -9.06 -20.69
C GLY A 8 8.26 -8.59 -21.64
N ARG A 9 7.67 -7.42 -21.33
CA ARG A 9 6.77 -6.63 -22.20
C ARG A 9 5.29 -7.11 -22.24
N SER A 10 4.48 -6.47 -21.38
CA SER A 10 3.01 -6.39 -21.45
C SER A 10 2.18 -7.49 -20.76
N GLY A 11 2.60 -7.92 -19.56
CA GLY A 11 1.73 -8.65 -18.64
C GLY A 11 2.44 -8.99 -17.33
N ARG A 12 1.85 -8.63 -16.18
CA ARG A 12 2.31 -9.09 -14.85
C ARG A 12 1.62 -10.40 -14.51
N VAL A 13 2.40 -11.41 -14.14
CA VAL A 13 1.89 -12.61 -13.49
C VAL A 13 1.57 -12.22 -12.06
N VAL A 14 0.28 -12.10 -11.74
CA VAL A 14 -0.19 -11.70 -10.41
C VAL A 14 -0.58 -12.95 -9.64
N MET A 15 0.08 -13.20 -8.50
CA MET A 15 -0.38 -14.22 -7.54
C MET A 15 -1.74 -13.79 -6.99
N THR A 16 -2.61 -14.73 -6.59
CA THR A 16 -3.93 -14.43 -6.01
C THR A 16 -3.85 -13.48 -4.80
N GLU A 17 -2.68 -13.40 -4.15
CA GLU A 17 -2.34 -12.45 -3.09
C GLU A 17 -2.27 -10.99 -3.57
N GLU A 18 -1.94 -10.72 -4.85
CA GLU A 18 -2.02 -9.38 -5.44
C GLU A 18 -3.47 -8.91 -5.70
N LEU A 19 -4.42 -9.86 -5.75
CA LEU A 19 -5.86 -9.56 -5.84
C LEU A 19 -6.48 -9.26 -4.47
N LEU A 20 -5.74 -9.46 -3.36
CA LEU A 20 -6.25 -9.09 -2.04
C LEU A 20 -6.41 -7.57 -1.99
N PRO A 21 -7.60 -7.06 -1.65
CA PRO A 21 -7.81 -5.62 -1.56
C PRO A 21 -6.99 -4.99 -0.41
N LEU A 22 -6.59 -5.78 0.58
CA LEU A 22 -5.83 -5.34 1.75
C LEU A 22 -4.51 -6.12 1.89
N PRO A 23 -3.44 -5.47 2.41
CA PRO A 23 -2.22 -6.18 2.81
C PRO A 23 -2.50 -7.15 3.96
N ALA A 24 -1.91 -8.34 3.91
CA ALA A 24 -2.10 -9.39 4.93
C ALA A 24 -1.33 -9.14 6.24
N SER A 25 -0.35 -8.23 6.22
CA SER A 25 0.48 -7.87 7.38
C SER A 25 1.04 -6.45 7.24
N LYS A 26 1.53 -5.87 8.34
CA LYS A 26 2.24 -4.58 8.32
C LYS A 26 3.47 -4.62 7.40
N ALA A 27 4.19 -5.74 7.37
CA ALA A 27 5.31 -5.93 6.44
C ALA A 27 4.85 -5.89 4.97
N ALA A 28 3.70 -6.51 4.64
CA ALA A 28 3.14 -6.45 3.29
C ALA A 28 2.66 -5.03 2.93
N LEU A 29 2.15 -4.27 3.90
CA LEU A 29 1.83 -2.85 3.70
C LEU A 29 3.09 -2.05 3.36
N ARG A 30 4.17 -2.28 4.10
CA ARG A 30 5.47 -1.62 3.87
C ARG A 30 6.02 -1.94 2.47
N GLU A 31 6.05 -3.21 2.08
CA GLU A 31 6.47 -3.62 0.73
C GLU A 31 5.61 -3.00 -0.38
N LEU A 32 4.35 -2.70 -0.10
CA LEU A 32 3.45 -2.02 -1.03
C LEU A 32 3.74 -0.52 -1.14
N ILE A 33 4.18 0.12 -0.05
CA ILE A 33 4.45 1.57 0.02
C ILE A 33 5.85 1.92 -0.46
N LEU A 34 6.88 1.13 -0.12
CA LEU A 34 8.27 1.40 -0.51
C LEU A 34 8.47 1.72 -2.01
N PRO A 35 7.90 0.96 -2.98
CA PRO A 35 8.04 1.29 -4.40
C PRO A 35 7.24 2.54 -4.83
N LEU A 36 6.41 3.09 -3.94
CA LEU A 36 5.65 4.33 -4.12
C LEU A 36 6.34 5.53 -3.46
N LEU A 37 7.54 5.37 -2.92
CA LEU A 37 8.37 6.47 -2.42
C LEU A 37 9.39 6.83 -3.49
N ASP A 38 9.76 8.10 -3.53
CA ASP A 38 10.75 8.59 -4.49
C ASP A 38 12.17 8.61 -3.86
N GLU A 39 12.27 8.50 -2.53
CA GLU A 39 13.53 8.39 -1.78
C GLU A 39 14.09 6.96 -1.75
N SER A 40 15.42 6.85 -1.64
CA SER A 40 16.11 5.54 -1.51
C SER A 40 16.12 5.00 -0.08
N ASP A 41 15.84 5.85 0.90
CA ASP A 41 15.81 5.49 2.31
C ASP A 41 14.45 4.89 2.69
N GLU A 42 14.49 3.82 3.49
CA GLU A 42 13.28 3.17 4.00
C GLU A 42 12.76 3.92 5.23
N PRO A 43 11.54 4.49 5.19
CA PRO A 43 10.98 5.18 6.35
C PRO A 43 10.70 4.19 7.50
N LEU A 44 10.79 4.70 8.72
CA LEU A 44 10.25 4.04 9.90
C LEU A 44 8.72 4.04 9.86
N ASP A 45 8.12 3.19 10.69
CA ASP A 45 6.68 2.97 10.63
C ASP A 45 5.84 4.16 11.11
N ASP A 46 6.41 5.01 11.97
CA ASP A 46 5.83 6.22 12.54
C ASP A 46 6.21 7.50 11.78
N GLU A 47 6.99 7.38 10.70
CA GLU A 47 7.43 8.50 9.89
C GLU A 47 6.43 8.91 8.82
N ASN A 48 6.46 10.21 8.50
CA ASN A 48 5.60 10.80 7.49
C ASN A 48 6.07 10.45 6.08
N LEU A 49 5.32 9.58 5.41
CA LEU A 49 5.61 9.10 4.06
C LEU A 49 5.65 10.20 2.99
N ILE A 50 4.98 11.33 3.22
CA ILE A 50 5.04 12.48 2.29
C ILE A 50 6.45 13.05 2.21
N ASP A 51 7.18 13.05 3.34
CA ASP A 51 8.56 13.52 3.40
C ASP A 51 9.52 12.60 2.62
N TYR A 52 9.09 11.37 2.34
CA TYR A 52 9.79 10.37 1.53
C TYR A 52 9.33 10.35 0.04
N GLY A 53 8.56 11.35 -0.38
CA GLY A 53 8.12 11.49 -1.78
C GLY A 53 6.83 10.75 -2.13
N LEU A 54 6.04 10.34 -1.13
CA LEU A 54 4.71 9.80 -1.39
C LEU A 54 3.78 10.88 -1.96
N ASP A 55 3.30 10.68 -3.19
CA ASP A 55 2.41 11.64 -3.84
C ASP A 55 0.92 11.44 -3.52
N SER A 56 0.15 12.53 -3.65
CA SER A 56 -1.30 12.54 -3.38
C SER A 56 -2.11 11.63 -4.31
N VAL A 57 -1.64 11.41 -5.55
CA VAL A 57 -2.33 10.54 -6.52
C VAL A 57 -2.20 9.08 -6.10
N ARG A 58 -1.01 8.65 -5.65
CA ARG A 58 -0.74 7.34 -5.07
C ARG A 58 -1.60 7.13 -3.83
N MET A 59 -1.67 8.12 -2.92
CA MET A 59 -2.58 8.06 -1.76
C MET A 59 -4.06 7.90 -2.13
N MET A 60 -4.54 8.65 -3.12
CA MET A 60 -5.92 8.52 -3.59
C MET A 60 -6.21 7.14 -4.19
N ALA A 61 -5.25 6.57 -4.93
CA ALA A 61 -5.37 5.22 -5.48
C ALA A 61 -5.44 4.15 -4.38
N LEU A 62 -4.62 4.28 -3.33
CA LEU A 62 -4.65 3.41 -2.14
C LEU A 62 -6.00 3.51 -1.41
N ALA A 63 -6.46 4.73 -1.12
CA ALA A 63 -7.76 4.95 -0.49
C ALA A 63 -8.89 4.31 -1.31
N ALA A 64 -8.91 4.48 -2.63
CA ALA A 64 -9.91 3.88 -3.50
C ALA A 64 -9.88 2.34 -3.50
N ARG A 65 -8.69 1.74 -3.38
CA ARG A 65 -8.53 0.28 -3.26
C ARG A 65 -9.08 -0.22 -1.93
N TRP A 66 -8.67 0.40 -0.82
CA TRP A 66 -9.06 -0.03 0.53
C TRP A 66 -10.53 0.26 0.84
N ARG A 67 -11.11 1.29 0.23
CA ARG A 67 -12.54 1.62 0.34
C ARG A 67 -13.47 0.47 -0.08
N LYS A 68 -13.01 -0.43 -0.95
CA LYS A 68 -13.78 -1.62 -1.36
C LYS A 68 -14.02 -2.60 -0.21
N VAL A 69 -13.21 -2.53 0.84
CA VAL A 69 -13.33 -3.38 2.04
C VAL A 69 -13.77 -2.56 3.24
N HIS A 70 -13.16 -1.40 3.39
CA HIS A 70 -13.37 -0.47 4.49
C HIS A 70 -14.01 0.80 3.94
N GLY A 71 -15.34 0.83 3.85
CA GLY A 71 -16.09 1.88 3.13
C GLY A 71 -15.86 3.32 3.63
N ASP A 72 -15.40 3.46 4.86
CA ASP A 72 -15.10 4.72 5.53
C ASP A 72 -13.63 5.18 5.37
N ILE A 73 -12.75 4.37 4.78
CA ILE A 73 -11.40 4.83 4.43
C ILE A 73 -11.50 5.85 3.28
N ASP A 74 -10.94 7.03 3.52
CA ASP A 74 -10.81 8.10 2.55
C ASP A 74 -9.41 8.69 2.50
N PHE A 75 -9.16 9.48 1.44
CA PHE A 75 -7.89 10.18 1.29
C PHE A 75 -7.60 11.09 2.49
N VAL A 76 -8.62 11.73 3.06
CA VAL A 76 -8.46 12.67 4.18
C VAL A 76 -7.98 11.93 5.43
N MET A 77 -8.47 10.73 5.72
CA MET A 77 -7.98 9.85 6.78
C MET A 77 -6.51 9.48 6.56
N LEU A 78 -6.14 9.07 5.34
CA LEU A 78 -4.77 8.70 5.03
C LEU A 78 -3.82 9.90 5.13
N ALA A 79 -4.25 11.07 4.66
CA ALA A 79 -3.45 12.30 4.66
C ALA A 79 -3.33 12.96 6.04
N LYS A 80 -4.23 12.67 6.99
CA LYS A 80 -4.12 13.17 8.37
C LYS A 80 -2.90 12.61 9.08
N ASN A 81 -2.67 11.31 8.92
CA ASN A 81 -1.53 10.60 9.50
C ASN A 81 -0.92 9.69 8.42
N PRO A 82 -0.08 10.25 7.52
CA PRO A 82 0.54 9.53 6.40
C PRO A 82 1.70 8.65 6.90
N THR A 83 1.44 7.75 7.83
CA THR A 83 2.43 6.85 8.46
C THR A 83 2.00 5.41 8.23
N ILE A 84 2.95 4.48 8.15
CA ILE A 84 2.66 3.05 7.97
C ILE A 84 1.86 2.53 9.16
N ASP A 85 2.18 2.96 10.38
CA ASP A 85 1.50 2.56 11.61
C ASP A 85 0.03 3.00 11.63
N ALA A 86 -0.25 4.27 11.31
CA ALA A 86 -1.62 4.76 11.28
C ALA A 86 -2.45 4.03 10.21
N TRP A 87 -1.87 3.81 9.03
CA TRP A 87 -2.55 3.10 7.96
C TRP A 87 -2.79 1.63 8.29
N TRP A 88 -1.81 0.94 8.90
CA TRP A 88 -1.99 -0.44 9.35
C TRP A 88 -3.08 -0.54 10.43
N ALA A 89 -3.13 0.39 11.37
CA ALA A 89 -4.20 0.44 12.37
C ALA A 89 -5.60 0.59 11.75
N LEU A 90 -5.72 1.36 10.66
CA LEU A 90 -6.98 1.50 9.91
C LEU A 90 -7.35 0.21 9.16
N LEU A 91 -6.37 -0.53 8.63
CA LEU A 91 -6.63 -1.71 7.80
C LEU A 91 -6.83 -2.99 8.63
N SER A 92 -6.18 -3.09 9.79
CA SER A 92 -6.20 -4.25 10.69
C SER A 92 -7.42 -4.33 11.60
N ARG A 93 -8.27 -3.30 11.63
CA ARG A 93 -9.57 -3.38 12.30
C ARG A 93 -10.44 -4.45 11.64
N GLU A 94 -11.19 -5.18 12.44
CA GLU A 94 -12.14 -6.16 11.92
C GLU A 94 -13.15 -5.47 11.00
N VAL A 95 -13.30 -5.99 9.79
CA VAL A 95 -14.36 -5.61 8.86
C VAL A 95 -15.64 -6.23 9.42
N HIS A 96 -16.51 -5.41 10.03
CA HIS A 96 -17.81 -5.85 10.52
C HIS A 96 -18.82 -5.99 9.38
#